data_AF-A0A1M5N6S8-F1
#
_entry.id   AF-A0A1M5N6S8-F1
#
_cell.length_a   1.000
_cell.length_b   1.000
_cell.length_c   1.000
_cell.angle_alpha   90.00
_cell.angle_beta   90.00
_cell.angle_gamma   90.00
#
_symmetry.space_group_name_H-M   'P 1'
#
loop_
_entity.id
_entity.type
_entity.pdbx_description
1 polymer ?
#
loop_
_entity_poly.entity_id
_entity_poly.type
_entity_poly.pdbx_seq_one_letter_code
_entity_poly.pdbx_strand_id
1 'polypeptide(L)'
;MKNCNWFMVTCFMLLFSMATSFAQDKEAKITLTFEKVDSLNVCKALVVSDGVPVKDVSVKLSVKRLYSNLPVGDAIATDSTGVATFEVPQDIPSRNGKLFIFANISDDEVYMNAEASGEVNWGTVVVSDNSNVKERSISAGRNAAPIYFIVSSLLVIGLVWGFLIYAVLQVFKIKRLGSAN
;
A
#
# COMPACT_ATOMS: atom_id res chain seq x y z
N MET A 1 13.97 -52.12 12.72
CA MET A 1 13.44 -50.76 12.96
C MET A 1 14.49 -49.63 12.91
N LYS A 2 15.82 -49.90 12.87
CA LYS A 2 16.85 -48.84 12.74
C LYS A 2 16.99 -48.24 11.32
N ASN A 3 16.76 -49.04 10.28
CA ASN A 3 17.02 -48.62 8.89
C ASN A 3 15.94 -47.68 8.33
N CYS A 4 14.71 -47.74 8.85
CA CYS A 4 13.61 -46.86 8.42
C CYS A 4 13.82 -45.41 8.90
N ASN A 5 14.37 -45.24 10.11
CA ASN A 5 14.63 -43.91 10.67
C ASN A 5 15.79 -43.20 9.94
N TRP A 6 16.81 -43.94 9.51
CA TRP A 6 17.89 -43.38 8.70
C TRP A 6 17.41 -42.97 7.31
N PHE A 7 16.61 -43.80 6.64
CA PHE A 7 16.04 -43.46 5.34
C PHE A 7 15.13 -42.22 5.38
N MET A 8 14.37 -42.07 6.46
CA MET A 8 13.51 -40.90 6.66
C MET A 8 14.31 -39.63 6.93
N VAL A 9 15.41 -39.72 7.69
CA VAL A 9 16.33 -38.60 7.94
C VAL A 9 17.09 -38.18 6.68
N THR A 10 17.52 -39.13 5.83
CA THR A 10 18.17 -38.80 4.56
C THR A 10 17.19 -38.19 3.57
N CYS A 11 15.94 -38.66 3.56
CA CYS A 11 14.88 -38.06 2.73
C CYS A 11 14.55 -36.64 3.19
N PHE A 12 14.48 -36.40 4.50
CA PHE A 12 14.26 -35.05 5.06
C PHE A 12 15.43 -34.10 4.77
N MET A 13 16.68 -34.56 4.84
CA MET A 13 17.84 -33.75 4.42
C MET A 13 17.84 -33.45 2.92
N LEU A 14 17.51 -34.42 2.07
CA LEU A 14 17.39 -34.22 0.62
C LEU A 14 16.27 -33.24 0.26
N LEU A 15 15.13 -33.32 0.94
CA LEU A 15 14.02 -32.39 0.76
C LEU A 15 14.35 -30.99 1.28
N PHE A 16 15.09 -30.88 2.38
CA PHE A 16 15.55 -29.59 2.91
C PHE A 16 16.57 -28.91 1.98
N SER A 17 17.43 -29.68 1.30
CA SER A 17 18.41 -29.15 0.35
C SER A 17 17.78 -28.67 -0.98
N MET A 18 16.60 -29.18 -1.36
CA MET A 18 15.88 -28.68 -2.55
C MET A 18 15.11 -27.38 -2.27
N ALA A 19 14.74 -27.12 -1.01
CA ALA A 19 14.00 -25.90 -0.65
C ALA A 19 14.85 -24.62 -0.69
N THR A 20 16.18 -24.73 -0.68
CA THR A 20 17.09 -23.58 -0.68
C THR A 20 17.50 -23.09 -2.08
N SER A 21 17.06 -23.74 -3.15
CA SER A 21 17.44 -23.39 -4.53
C SER A 21 16.56 -22.32 -5.20
N PHE A 22 15.60 -21.74 -4.48
CA PHE A 22 14.83 -20.56 -4.95
C PHE A 22 15.37 -19.24 -4.37
N ALA A 23 16.66 -19.17 -4.05
CA ALA A 23 17.29 -17.92 -3.70
C ALA A 23 17.57 -17.12 -4.98
N GLN A 24 16.92 -15.96 -5.12
CA GLN A 24 17.29 -14.97 -6.14
C GLN A 24 18.68 -14.44 -5.79
N ASP A 25 19.71 -14.94 -6.48
CA ASP A 25 21.11 -14.78 -6.09
C ASP A 25 21.77 -13.49 -6.62
N LYS A 26 21.13 -12.77 -7.54
CA LYS A 26 21.73 -11.59 -8.20
C LYS A 26 21.07 -10.28 -7.81
N GLU A 27 21.87 -9.33 -7.34
CA GLU A 27 21.44 -7.96 -7.12
C GLU A 27 21.28 -7.23 -8.45
N ALA A 28 20.13 -6.57 -8.62
CA ALA A 28 19.84 -5.70 -9.75
C ALA A 28 19.71 -4.25 -9.27
N LYS A 29 20.38 -3.33 -9.95
CA LYS A 29 20.27 -1.89 -9.72
C LYS A 29 19.44 -1.27 -10.83
N ILE A 30 18.39 -0.54 -10.44
CA ILE A 30 17.53 0.19 -11.37
C ILE A 30 17.94 1.67 -11.36
N THR A 31 18.10 2.26 -12.54
CA THR A 31 18.30 3.71 -12.73
C THR A 31 17.16 4.27 -13.57
N LEU A 32 16.50 5.33 -13.09
CA LEU A 32 15.39 5.97 -13.78
C LEU A 32 15.86 7.20 -14.54
N THR A 33 15.45 7.29 -15.80
CA THR A 33 15.62 8.47 -16.65
C THR A 33 14.25 8.94 -17.12
N PHE A 34 14.05 10.26 -17.08
CA PHE A 34 12.77 10.90 -17.38
C PHE A 34 12.94 11.80 -18.60
N GLU A 35 12.20 11.51 -19.66
CA GLU A 35 12.26 12.26 -20.91
C GLU A 35 10.84 12.65 -21.34
N LYS A 36 10.73 13.80 -22.00
CA LYS A 36 9.49 14.22 -22.66
C LYS A 36 9.71 14.12 -24.16
N VAL A 37 9.04 13.17 -24.79
CA VAL A 37 9.08 12.99 -26.25
C VAL A 37 7.78 13.57 -26.80
N ASP A 38 7.90 14.69 -27.50
CA ASP A 38 6.80 15.49 -28.03
C ASP A 38 5.77 15.90 -26.96
N SER A 39 4.68 15.14 -26.86
CA SER A 39 3.57 15.33 -25.93
C SER A 39 3.35 14.13 -25.01
N LEU A 40 4.25 13.15 -24.97
CA LEU A 40 4.18 12.01 -24.06
C LEU A 40 5.30 12.10 -23.01
N ASN A 41 4.94 11.79 -21.76
CA ASN A 41 5.92 11.67 -20.69
C ASN A 41 6.44 10.24 -20.72
N VAL A 42 7.75 10.07 -20.94
CA VAL A 42 8.37 8.76 -21.08
C VAL A 42 9.32 8.52 -19.92
N CYS A 43 9.13 7.41 -19.21
CA CYS A 43 10.03 6.96 -18.17
C CYS A 43 10.80 5.74 -18.67
N LYS A 44 12.13 5.84 -18.64
CA LYS A 44 13.03 4.74 -18.98
C LYS A 44 13.65 4.20 -17.70
N ALA A 45 13.41 2.92 -17.43
CA ALA A 45 14.03 2.19 -16.33
C ALA A 45 15.16 1.32 -16.89
N LEU A 46 16.40 1.68 -16.57
CA LEU A 46 17.58 0.89 -16.92
C LEU A 46 17.89 -0.08 -15.77
N VAL A 47 17.94 -1.38 -16.07
CA VAL A 47 18.27 -2.44 -15.13
C VAL A 47 19.68 -2.95 -15.40
N VAL A 48 20.55 -2.85 -14.39
CA VAL A 48 21.95 -3.27 -14.46
C VAL A 48 22.23 -4.23 -13.32
N SER A 49 22.84 -5.38 -13.62
CA SER A 49 23.37 -6.31 -12.62
C SER A 49 24.87 -6.49 -12.85
N ASP A 50 25.68 -6.30 -11.82
CA ASP A 50 27.15 -6.38 -11.89
C ASP A 50 27.79 -5.54 -13.03
N GLY A 51 27.18 -4.41 -13.40
CA GLY A 51 27.65 -3.53 -14.47
C GLY A 51 27.24 -3.95 -15.88
N VAL A 52 26.49 -5.05 -16.04
CA VAL A 52 25.96 -5.52 -17.31
C VAL A 52 24.45 -5.23 -17.41
N PRO A 53 23.97 -4.65 -18.52
CA PRO A 53 22.53 -4.47 -18.73
C PRO A 53 21.82 -5.81 -18.85
N VAL A 54 20.66 -5.91 -18.20
CA VAL A 54 19.91 -7.17 -18.12
C VAL A 54 18.66 -7.11 -18.97
N LYS A 55 18.53 -8.05 -19.91
CA LYS A 55 17.33 -8.22 -20.76
C LYS A 55 16.30 -9.14 -20.12
N ASP A 56 15.06 -9.05 -20.61
CA ASP A 56 13.95 -9.95 -20.29
C ASP A 56 13.51 -9.92 -18.79
N VAL A 57 13.81 -8.84 -18.06
CA VAL A 57 13.38 -8.65 -16.66
C VAL A 57 12.08 -7.85 -16.61
N SER A 58 11.10 -8.35 -15.88
CA SER A 58 9.79 -7.71 -15.75
C SER A 58 9.85 -6.54 -14.76
N VAL A 59 9.76 -5.32 -15.28
CA VAL A 59 9.75 -4.10 -14.46
C VAL A 59 8.33 -3.56 -14.37
N LYS A 60 7.89 -3.18 -13.16
CA LYS A 60 6.62 -2.51 -12.89
C LYS A 60 6.89 -1.04 -12.56
N LEU A 61 6.28 -0.13 -13.32
CA LEU A 61 6.28 1.29 -12.99
C LEU A 61 5.08 1.62 -12.11
N SER A 62 5.27 2.45 -11.08
CA SER A 62 4.21 2.89 -10.19
C SER A 62 4.38 4.34 -9.77
N VAL A 63 3.27 5.01 -9.43
CA VAL A 63 3.26 6.40 -8.94
C VAL A 63 2.77 6.42 -7.50
N LYS A 64 3.45 7.17 -6.62
CA LYS A 64 3.01 7.30 -5.22
C LYS A 64 1.67 7.99 -5.10
N ARG A 65 0.72 7.32 -4.47
CA ARG A 65 -0.58 7.89 -4.04
C ARG A 65 -0.69 7.87 -2.51
N LEU A 66 -1.82 8.37 -2.00
CA LEU A 66 -2.07 8.56 -0.57
C LEU A 66 -1.88 7.27 0.26
N TYR A 67 -2.34 6.13 -0.28
CA TYR A 67 -2.38 4.87 0.47
C TYR A 67 -1.56 3.74 -0.16
N SER A 68 -1.16 3.87 -1.43
CA SER A 68 -0.43 2.83 -2.15
C SER A 68 0.35 3.41 -3.33
N ASN A 69 1.25 2.61 -3.90
CA ASN A 69 1.89 2.86 -5.17
C ASN A 69 0.92 2.37 -6.27
N LEU A 70 0.47 3.28 -7.14
CA LEU A 70 -0.45 2.96 -8.23
C LEU A 70 0.34 2.50 -9.45
N PRO A 71 0.19 1.27 -9.94
CA PRO A 71 0.88 0.82 -11.14
C PRO A 71 0.47 1.64 -12.36
N VAL A 72 1.45 2.02 -13.18
CA VAL A 72 1.27 2.73 -14.45
C VAL A 72 1.34 1.69 -15.56
N GLY A 73 0.20 1.10 -15.90
CA GLY A 73 0.10 0.02 -16.87
C GLY A 73 0.62 -1.32 -16.35
N ASP A 74 0.87 -2.22 -17.29
CA ASP A 74 1.38 -3.57 -17.03
C ASP A 74 2.90 -3.58 -16.89
N ALA A 75 3.42 -4.69 -16.37
CA ALA A 75 4.87 -4.90 -16.28
C ALA A 75 5.47 -5.07 -17.68
N ILE A 76 6.55 -4.35 -17.97
CA ILE A 76 7.23 -4.38 -19.26
C ILE A 76 8.59 -5.07 -19.07
N ALA A 77 8.90 -6.02 -19.96
CA ALA A 77 10.19 -6.69 -19.98
C ALA A 77 11.28 -5.76 -20.55
N THR A 78 12.47 -5.79 -19.97
CA THR A 78 13.61 -5.01 -20.46
C THR A 78 14.11 -5.49 -21.82
N ASP A 79 14.53 -4.55 -22.67
CA ASP A 79 15.07 -4.83 -23.99
C ASP A 79 16.52 -5.35 -23.95
N SER A 80 17.14 -5.56 -25.14
CA SER A 80 18.54 -5.98 -25.26
C SER A 80 19.56 -5.00 -24.66
N THR A 81 19.15 -3.76 -24.39
CA THR A 81 19.97 -2.73 -23.73
C THR A 81 19.68 -2.64 -22.23
N GLY A 82 18.81 -3.50 -21.70
CA GLY A 82 18.38 -3.52 -20.32
C GLY A 82 17.41 -2.40 -19.95
N VAL A 83 16.75 -1.79 -20.94
CA VAL A 83 15.84 -0.65 -20.74
C VAL A 83 14.39 -1.12 -20.88
N ALA A 84 13.58 -0.80 -19.89
CA ALA A 84 12.13 -0.86 -19.97
C ALA A 84 11.58 0.56 -20.15
N THR A 85 10.81 0.77 -21.22
CA THR A 85 10.24 2.09 -21.56
C THR A 85 8.76 2.11 -21.23
N PHE A 86 8.35 3.09 -20.43
CA PHE A 86 6.97 3.27 -20.00
C PHE A 86 6.44 4.63 -20.43
N GLU A 87 5.20 4.66 -20.88
CA GLU A 87 4.46 5.89 -21.12
C GLU A 87 3.68 6.26 -19.85
N VAL A 88 3.97 7.44 -19.31
CA VAL A 88 3.30 7.96 -18.12
C VAL A 88 2.16 8.88 -18.56
N PRO A 89 0.91 8.61 -18.16
CA PRO A 89 -0.21 9.45 -18.54
C PRO A 89 -0.09 10.84 -17.90
N GLN A 90 -0.58 11.86 -18.61
CA GLN A 90 -0.44 13.27 -18.21
C GLN A 90 -1.54 13.77 -17.26
N ASP A 91 -2.61 13.01 -17.14
CA ASP A 91 -3.80 13.35 -16.35
C ASP A 91 -3.66 13.01 -14.86
N ILE A 92 -2.45 12.64 -14.40
CA ILE A 92 -2.21 12.27 -13.01
C ILE A 92 -2.31 13.51 -12.12
N PRO A 93 -3.28 13.56 -11.18
CA PRO A 93 -3.46 14.73 -10.33
C PRO A 93 -2.41 14.78 -9.22
N SER A 94 -1.80 15.94 -9.01
CA SER A 94 -0.88 16.21 -7.91
C SER A 94 -1.17 17.58 -7.28
N ARG A 95 -0.86 17.72 -5.99
CA ARG A 95 -1.05 18.99 -5.27
C ARG A 95 -0.09 20.08 -5.72
N ASN A 96 1.15 19.71 -6.03
CA ASN A 96 2.24 20.65 -6.37
C ASN A 96 2.84 20.36 -7.76
N GLY A 97 2.16 19.55 -8.59
CA GLY A 97 2.69 19.05 -9.86
C GLY A 97 3.78 17.98 -9.74
N LYS A 98 4.38 17.82 -8.55
CA LYS A 98 5.37 16.79 -8.25
C LYS A 98 4.74 15.40 -8.17
N LEU A 99 5.31 14.44 -8.89
CA LEU A 99 4.99 13.03 -8.86
C LEU A 99 6.24 12.26 -8.43
N PHE A 100 6.06 11.31 -7.52
CA PHE A 100 7.10 10.34 -7.19
C PHE A 100 6.81 9.06 -7.94
N ILE A 101 7.71 8.71 -8.85
CA ILE A 101 7.65 7.52 -9.68
C ILE A 101 8.58 6.47 -9.09
N PHE A 102 8.11 5.24 -9.03
CA PHE A 102 8.79 4.07 -8.52
C PHE A 102 8.88 3.05 -9.64
N ALA A 103 10.04 2.45 -9.82
CA ALA A 103 10.21 1.27 -10.65
C ALA A 103 10.62 0.11 -9.75
N ASN A 104 9.91 -1.00 -9.91
CA ASN A 104 10.04 -2.18 -9.07
C ASN A 104 10.26 -3.41 -9.97
N ILE A 105 11.23 -4.24 -9.61
CA ILE A 105 11.33 -5.62 -10.09
C ILE A 105 10.74 -6.50 -8.99
N SER A 106 9.74 -7.30 -9.33
CA SER A 106 9.13 -8.27 -8.42
C SER A 106 9.01 -9.62 -9.10
N ASP A 107 9.24 -10.68 -8.32
CA ASP A 107 8.92 -12.07 -8.65
C ASP A 107 9.70 -12.63 -9.87
N ASP A 108 11.00 -12.37 -9.93
CA ASP A 108 11.81 -12.66 -11.11
C ASP A 108 12.51 -14.05 -11.22
N GLU A 109 12.46 -15.05 -10.34
CA GLU A 109 13.34 -16.27 -10.42
C GLU A 109 14.88 -16.01 -10.35
N VAL A 110 15.46 -15.06 -11.09
CA VAL A 110 16.92 -14.85 -11.21
C VAL A 110 17.40 -13.65 -10.39
N TYR A 111 16.68 -12.53 -10.43
CA TYR A 111 17.08 -11.26 -9.80
C TYR A 111 16.27 -10.94 -8.56
N MET A 112 16.97 -10.48 -7.51
CA MET A 112 16.31 -10.06 -6.27
C MET A 112 15.41 -8.85 -6.50
N ASN A 113 14.31 -8.76 -5.73
CA ASN A 113 13.44 -7.60 -5.72
C ASN A 113 14.23 -6.30 -5.52
N ALA A 114 14.11 -5.38 -6.47
CA ALA A 114 14.78 -4.09 -6.46
C ALA A 114 13.76 -2.97 -6.69
N GLU A 115 13.97 -1.84 -6.02
CA GLU A 115 13.13 -0.64 -6.14
C GLU A 115 14.01 0.59 -6.35
N ALA A 116 13.65 1.41 -7.34
CA ALA A 116 14.23 2.73 -7.54
C ALA A 116 13.10 3.77 -7.58
N SER A 117 13.41 4.98 -7.14
CA SER A 117 12.45 6.09 -7.14
C SER A 117 13.05 7.35 -7.72
N GLY A 118 12.19 8.18 -8.30
CA GLY A 118 12.56 9.50 -8.83
C GLY A 118 11.39 10.48 -8.74
N GLU A 119 11.72 11.76 -8.61
CA GLU A 119 10.74 12.83 -8.55
C GLU A 119 10.69 13.58 -9.89
N VAL A 120 9.48 13.79 -10.42
CA VAL A 120 9.25 14.54 -11.66
C VAL A 120 8.10 15.53 -11.50
N ASN A 121 8.13 16.63 -12.25
CA ASN A 121 7.06 17.64 -12.22
C ASN A 121 6.13 17.48 -13.43
N TRP A 122 5.44 16.34 -13.50
CA TRP A 122 4.52 15.98 -14.60
C TRP A 122 3.05 15.92 -14.17
N GLY A 123 2.77 16.09 -12.88
CA GLY A 123 1.43 16.02 -12.34
C GLY A 123 0.61 17.26 -12.73
N THR A 124 -0.65 17.02 -13.04
CA THR A 124 -1.62 18.11 -13.21
C THR A 124 -1.92 18.71 -11.84
N VAL A 125 -1.68 20.01 -11.67
CA VAL A 125 -1.97 20.72 -10.42
C VAL A 125 -3.47 20.78 -10.23
N VAL A 126 -3.98 20.00 -9.29
CA VAL A 126 -5.38 20.10 -8.88
C VAL A 126 -5.44 21.11 -7.75
N VAL A 127 -5.90 22.32 -8.08
CA VAL A 127 -6.29 23.30 -7.07
C VAL A 127 -7.53 22.72 -6.39
N SER A 128 -7.36 22.17 -5.19
CA SER A 128 -8.52 21.79 -4.38
C SER A 128 -9.27 23.07 -4.04
N ASP A 129 -10.45 23.24 -4.63
CA ASP A 129 -11.38 24.24 -4.14
C ASP A 129 -11.79 23.80 -2.73
N ASN A 130 -11.06 24.33 -1.74
CA ASN A 130 -11.27 23.99 -0.34
C ASN A 130 -12.57 24.60 0.21
N SER A 131 -13.42 25.18 -0.65
CA SER A 131 -14.76 25.69 -0.31
C SER A 131 -15.57 24.67 0.50
N ASN A 132 -15.53 23.40 0.11
CA ASN A 132 -16.31 22.32 0.74
C ASN A 132 -15.61 21.62 1.92
N VAL A 133 -14.32 21.89 2.19
CA VAL A 133 -13.56 21.21 3.26
C VAL A 133 -14.01 21.66 4.67
N LYS A 134 -14.71 22.80 4.75
CA LYS A 134 -15.33 23.29 5.99
C LYS A 134 -16.70 22.66 6.27
N GLU A 135 -17.30 21.98 5.30
CA GLU A 135 -18.60 21.35 5.48
C GLU A 135 -18.49 20.04 6.27
N ARG A 136 -19.57 19.67 6.96
CA ARG A 136 -19.59 18.42 7.73
C ARG A 136 -19.66 17.24 6.78
N SER A 137 -18.62 16.40 6.76
CA SER A 137 -18.52 15.24 5.87
C SER A 137 -17.85 14.06 6.57
N ILE A 138 -18.10 12.85 6.08
CA ILE A 138 -17.50 11.63 6.62
C ILE A 138 -15.96 11.65 6.52
N SER A 139 -15.43 12.40 5.55
CA SER A 139 -13.99 12.58 5.31
C SER A 139 -13.47 13.91 5.86
N ALA A 140 -14.28 14.66 6.61
CA ALA A 140 -13.87 15.92 7.21
C ALA A 140 -13.07 15.68 8.51
N GLY A 141 -12.34 16.70 8.96
CA GLY A 141 -11.56 16.63 10.20
C GLY A 141 -12.44 16.47 11.46
N ARG A 142 -11.79 16.19 12.60
CA ARG A 142 -12.44 15.90 13.90
C ARG A 142 -13.61 16.83 14.26
N ASN A 143 -13.48 18.12 14.00
CA ASN A 143 -14.47 19.13 14.39
C ASN A 143 -15.65 19.26 13.42
N ALA A 144 -15.61 18.56 12.29
CA ALA A 144 -16.59 18.63 11.21
C ALA A 144 -17.23 17.27 10.91
N ALA A 145 -17.37 16.40 11.93
CA ALA A 145 -18.10 15.15 11.78
C ALA A 145 -19.58 15.40 11.38
N PRO A 146 -20.19 14.55 10.53
CA PRO A 146 -21.61 14.62 10.19
C PRO A 146 -22.50 14.55 11.42
N ILE A 147 -23.58 15.33 11.43
CA ILE A 147 -24.46 15.48 12.60
C ILE A 147 -25.06 14.13 13.02
N TYR A 148 -25.40 13.26 12.05
CA TYR A 148 -25.98 11.95 12.34
C TYR A 148 -25.06 11.06 13.20
N PHE A 149 -23.74 11.11 13.01
CA PHE A 149 -22.78 10.36 13.84
C PHE A 149 -22.67 10.93 15.27
N ILE A 150 -22.75 12.26 15.41
CA ILE A 150 -22.75 12.91 16.71
C ILE A 150 -24.02 12.53 17.47
N VAL A 151 -25.18 12.61 16.81
CA VAL A 151 -26.47 12.27 17.43
C VAL A 151 -26.54 10.78 17.77
N SER A 152 -26.10 9.89 16.88
CA SER A 152 -26.13 8.45 17.14
C SER A 152 -25.19 8.04 18.29
N SER A 153 -23.97 8.59 18.35
CA SER A 153 -23.05 8.32 19.46
C SER A 153 -23.60 8.82 20.80
N LEU A 154 -24.13 10.05 20.85
CA LEU A 154 -24.76 10.59 22.05
C LEU A 154 -26.00 9.81 22.48
N LEU A 155 -26.79 9.31 21.54
CA LEU A 155 -27.95 8.47 21.81
C LEU A 155 -27.53 7.16 22.48
N VAL A 156 -26.52 6.46 21.94
CA VAL A 156 -26.00 5.21 22.53
C VAL A 156 -25.46 5.46 23.94
N ILE A 157 -24.68 6.51 24.13
CA ILE A 157 -24.18 6.90 25.47
C ILE A 157 -25.35 7.19 26.41
N GLY A 158 -26.35 7.94 25.94
CA GLY A 158 -27.56 8.27 26.70
C GLY A 158 -28.38 7.04 27.11
N LEU A 159 -28.52 6.03 26.22
CA LEU A 159 -29.22 4.78 26.54
C LEU A 159 -28.48 3.98 27.61
N VAL A 160 -27.15 3.88 27.52
CA VAL A 160 -26.34 3.18 28.52
C VAL A 160 -26.47 3.87 29.89
N TRP A 161 -26.30 5.19 29.94
CA TRP A 161 -26.46 5.95 31.18
C TRP A 161 -27.89 5.90 31.72
N GLY A 162 -28.90 5.98 30.85
CA GLY A 162 -30.30 5.86 31.22
C GLY A 162 -30.61 4.51 31.86
N PHE A 163 -30.07 3.42 31.31
CA PHE A 163 -30.22 2.09 31.88
C PHE A 163 -29.54 1.95 33.25
N LEU A 164 -28.33 2.49 33.41
CA LEU A 164 -27.63 2.50 34.70
C LEU A 164 -28.39 3.30 35.77
N ILE A 165 -28.86 4.49 35.42
CA ILE A 165 -29.67 5.33 36.32
C ILE A 165 -30.96 4.60 36.72
N TYR A 166 -31.64 3.99 35.75
CA TYR A 166 -32.85 3.21 36.01
C TYR A 166 -32.60 2.06 37.01
N ALA A 167 -31.52 1.28 36.83
CA ALA A 167 -31.15 0.21 37.74
C ALA A 167 -30.92 0.72 39.17
N VAL A 168 -30.20 1.84 39.32
CA VAL A 168 -29.93 2.46 40.62
C VAL A 168 -31.23 2.95 41.29
N LEU A 169 -32.12 3.62 40.54
CA LEU A 169 -33.42 4.05 41.06
C LEU A 169 -34.29 2.88 41.52
N GLN A 170 -34.25 1.76 40.81
CA GLN A 170 -34.98 0.55 41.18
C GLN A 170 -34.47 -0.03 42.51
N VAL A 171 -33.16 -0.05 42.73
CA VAL A 171 -32.56 -0.47 44.02
C VAL A 171 -33.01 0.44 45.16
N PHE A 172 -33.00 1.76 44.96
CA PHE A 172 -33.50 2.71 45.96
C PHE A 172 -34.99 2.54 46.25
N LYS A 173 -35.80 2.29 45.21
CA LYS A 173 -37.24 2.04 45.36
C LYS A 173 -37.51 0.78 46.18
N ILE A 174 -36.77 -0.30 45.95
CA ILE A 174 -36.88 -1.55 46.72
C ILE A 174 -36.49 -1.31 48.19
N LYS A 175 -35.36 -0.63 48.43
CA LYS A 175 -34.90 -0.30 49.79
C LYS A 175 -35.94 0.51 50.57
N ARG A 176 -36.59 1.47 49.91
CA ARG A 176 -37.63 2.31 50.54
C ARG A 176 -38.89 1.51 50.88
N LEU A 177 -39.31 0.59 50.00
CA LEU A 177 -40.49 -0.26 50.24
C LEU A 177 -40.22 -1.30 51.33
N GLY A 178 -39.02 -1.89 51.39
CA GLY A 178 -38.65 -2.84 52.42
C GLY A 178 -38.44 -2.23 53.82
N SER A 179 -38.27 -0.90 53.93
CA SER A 179 -38.15 -0.19 55.21
C SER A 179 -39.49 0.30 55.77
N ALA A 180 -40.58 0.18 55.00
CA ALA A 180 -41.91 0.64 55.39
C ALA A 180 -42.83 -0.49 55.91
N ASN A 181 -42.39 -1.73 55.83
CA ASN A 181 -42.95 -2.92 56.50
C ASN A 181 -42.06 -3.30 57.69
#